data_AF-A0A535PFZ9-F1
#
_entry.id   AF-A0A535PFZ9-F1
#
_cell.length_a   1.000
_cell.length_b   1.000
_cell.length_c   1.000
_cell.angle_alpha   90.00
_cell.angle_beta   90.00
_cell.angle_gamma   90.00
#
_symmetry.space_group_name_H-M   'P 1'
#
loop_
_entity.id
_entity.type
_entity.pdbx_description
1 polymer ?
#
loop_
_entity_poly.entity_id
_entity_poly.type
_entity_poly.pdbx_seq_one_letter_code
_entity_poly.pdbx_strand_id
1 'polypeptide(L)'
;MRTREHPRLARRPPVVIRSMVRSRLLIALAAILMAGGCGGASPSGSPGPATSPGPPLATAALKIRLLDTFGQLSYCDPDEFPVARADQADLARQRLPEIRADAETWRAIATHLSIDPAAASLTGDQTLAVYQTWKQLNALQLVAVGGGFTFDQAFGPDATGQAIRVTGVITSTGEIAVNRRVPAGRPNCPICLALGTPIATPDGTVPVERLRPGMPVWTADLAGDRVAGTVLRVGSTAVPPTHRVVHLVLADGREVTASPGHRLADGRALG
;
A
#
# COMPACT_ATOMS: atom_id res chain seq x y z
N MET A 1 -41.76 -34.63 17.54
CA MET A 1 -40.69 -35.65 17.42
C MET A 1 -40.40 -35.89 15.94
N ARG A 2 -39.36 -35.26 15.39
CA ARG A 2 -38.70 -35.62 14.13
C ARG A 2 -37.34 -34.93 14.13
N THR A 3 -36.31 -35.68 14.51
CA THR A 3 -34.91 -35.29 14.51
C THR A 3 -34.42 -35.25 13.07
N ARG A 4 -33.93 -34.10 12.60
CA ARG A 4 -33.15 -33.99 11.36
C ARG A 4 -31.67 -34.09 11.72
N GLU A 5 -31.04 -35.17 11.30
CA GLU A 5 -29.59 -35.36 11.36
C GLU A 5 -28.91 -34.51 10.29
N HIS A 6 -27.85 -33.79 10.68
CA HIS A 6 -26.96 -33.08 9.77
C HIS A 6 -25.85 -34.02 9.25
N PRO A 7 -25.55 -34.04 7.94
CA PRO A 7 -24.46 -34.84 7.42
C PRO A 7 -23.10 -34.24 7.77
N ARG A 8 -22.18 -35.11 8.21
CA ARG A 8 -20.78 -34.78 8.56
C ARG A 8 -20.00 -34.42 7.29
N LEU A 9 -19.36 -33.24 7.31
CA LEU A 9 -18.41 -32.80 6.28
C LEU A 9 -17.12 -33.65 6.32
N ALA A 10 -16.82 -34.34 5.22
CA ALA A 10 -15.60 -35.10 5.03
C ALA A 10 -14.39 -34.17 4.81
N ARG A 11 -13.33 -34.35 5.61
CA ARG A 11 -12.05 -33.66 5.46
C ARG A 11 -11.32 -34.20 4.22
N ARG A 12 -10.95 -33.32 3.29
CA ARG A 12 -10.05 -33.63 2.17
C ARG A 12 -8.60 -33.74 2.66
N PRO A 13 -7.79 -34.71 2.17
CA PRO A 13 -6.38 -34.79 2.50
C PRO A 13 -5.56 -33.71 1.78
N PRO A 14 -4.40 -33.29 2.33
CA PRO A 14 -3.55 -32.28 1.74
C PRO A 14 -2.82 -32.80 0.49
N VAL A 15 -2.77 -31.97 -0.55
CA VAL A 15 -2.01 -32.19 -1.77
C VAL A 15 -0.54 -31.84 -1.53
N VAL A 16 0.35 -32.82 -1.66
CA VAL A 16 1.80 -32.63 -1.57
C VAL A 16 2.35 -32.31 -2.96
N ILE A 17 2.78 -31.07 -3.18
CA ILE A 17 3.44 -30.65 -4.43
C ILE A 17 4.95 -30.84 -4.24
N ARG A 18 5.52 -31.86 -4.89
CA ARG A 18 6.97 -32.09 -4.96
C ARG A 18 7.61 -31.11 -5.93
N SER A 19 8.42 -30.18 -5.40
CA SER A 19 9.31 -29.31 -6.18
C SER A 19 10.50 -30.13 -6.71
N MET A 20 10.62 -30.23 -8.03
CA MET A 20 11.81 -30.76 -8.70
C MET A 20 12.77 -29.60 -9.00
N VAL A 21 13.80 -29.43 -8.18
CA VAL A 21 14.94 -28.54 -8.47
C VAL A 21 15.90 -29.30 -9.39
N ARG A 22 15.99 -28.88 -10.66
CA ARG A 22 17.03 -29.37 -11.59
C ARG A 22 18.30 -28.53 -11.40
N SER A 23 19.24 -29.11 -10.66
CA SER A 23 20.64 -28.70 -10.56
C SER A 23 21.31 -28.75 -11.93
N ARG A 24 21.97 -27.68 -12.35
CA ARG A 24 22.89 -27.65 -13.50
C ARG A 24 24.29 -27.29 -13.01
N LEU A 25 25.08 -28.34 -12.79
CA LEU A 25 26.53 -28.30 -12.71
C LEU A 25 27.09 -27.89 -14.09
N LEU A 26 27.98 -26.89 -14.15
CA LEU A 26 28.85 -26.65 -15.29
C LEU A 26 30.30 -26.51 -14.84
N ILE A 27 30.97 -27.64 -14.98
CA ILE A 27 32.37 -27.95 -15.32
C ILE A 27 33.31 -26.74 -15.52
N ALA A 28 34.36 -26.72 -14.70
CA ALA A 28 35.57 -25.94 -14.89
C ALA A 28 36.47 -26.57 -15.97
N LEU A 29 37.07 -25.73 -16.84
CA LEU A 29 38.21 -26.12 -17.64
C LEU A 29 39.33 -25.09 -17.44
N ALA A 30 40.44 -25.56 -16.89
CA ALA A 30 41.69 -24.83 -16.77
C ALA A 30 42.47 -24.94 -18.09
N ALA A 31 43.08 -23.84 -18.52
CA ALA A 31 44.17 -23.85 -19.49
C ALA A 31 45.27 -22.90 -18.99
N ILE A 32 46.37 -23.51 -18.54
CA ILE A 32 47.62 -22.88 -18.17
C ILE A 32 48.46 -22.74 -19.44
N LEU A 33 48.94 -21.53 -19.74
CA LEU A 33 50.08 -21.31 -20.63
C LEU A 33 50.95 -20.21 -20.05
N MET A 34 52.19 -20.59 -19.75
CA MET A 34 53.27 -19.77 -19.24
C MET A 34 53.99 -19.08 -20.41
N ALA A 35 54.28 -17.79 -20.27
CA ALA A 35 55.40 -17.15 -20.94
C ALA A 35 55.97 -16.05 -20.05
N GLY A 36 57.25 -16.19 -19.68
CA GLY A 36 58.00 -15.25 -18.88
C GLY A 36 58.46 -14.02 -19.66
N GLY A 37 58.69 -12.94 -18.92
CA GLY A 37 59.38 -11.74 -19.39
C GLY A 37 59.62 -10.79 -18.22
N CYS A 38 60.86 -10.78 -17.70
CA CYS A 38 61.34 -9.72 -16.83
C CYS A 38 61.79 -8.52 -17.68
N GLY A 39 61.40 -7.31 -17.26
CA GLY A 39 62.08 -6.07 -17.66
C GLY A 39 61.15 -4.93 -18.05
N GLY A 40 61.20 -3.84 -17.27
CA GLY A 40 61.03 -2.50 -17.82
C GLY A 40 59.81 -1.69 -17.35
N ALA A 41 60.11 -0.67 -16.54
CA ALA A 41 59.42 0.61 -16.41
C ALA A 41 57.96 0.63 -15.89
N SER A 42 57.79 1.16 -14.68
CA SER A 42 56.53 1.71 -14.20
C SER A 42 56.11 2.93 -15.04
N PRO A 43 54.93 2.94 -15.66
CA PRO A 43 54.25 4.17 -16.03
C PRO A 43 53.37 4.63 -14.87
N SER A 44 53.50 5.92 -14.57
CA SER A 44 52.64 6.70 -13.69
C SER A 44 51.15 6.49 -14.00
N GLY A 45 50.33 6.53 -12.95
CA GLY A 45 48.91 6.16 -12.99
C GLY A 45 48.07 6.88 -14.04
N SER A 46 47.28 6.11 -14.78
CA SER A 46 46.07 6.61 -15.41
C SER A 46 44.93 6.62 -14.39
N PRO A 47 44.23 7.74 -14.17
CA PRO A 47 42.94 7.68 -13.52
C PRO A 47 42.04 6.79 -14.38
N GLY A 48 41.46 5.74 -13.79
CA GLY A 48 40.40 5.00 -14.44
C GLY A 48 39.28 5.96 -14.86
N PRO A 49 38.51 5.65 -15.92
CA PRO A 49 37.41 6.51 -16.34
C PRO A 49 36.48 6.69 -15.16
N ALA A 50 36.39 7.91 -14.62
CA ALA A 50 35.33 8.28 -13.72
C ALA A 50 34.03 8.08 -14.50
N THR A 51 33.28 7.03 -14.17
CA THR A 51 31.90 6.87 -14.62
C THR A 51 31.16 8.12 -14.17
N SER A 52 30.93 9.05 -15.10
CA SER A 52 30.01 10.15 -14.87
C SER A 52 28.70 9.56 -14.38
N PRO A 53 28.11 10.09 -13.29
CA PRO A 53 26.78 9.69 -12.88
C PRO A 53 25.86 9.80 -14.11
N GLY A 54 25.08 8.76 -14.37
CA GLY A 54 24.06 8.81 -15.42
C GLY A 54 23.12 10.00 -15.23
N PRO A 55 22.36 10.40 -16.27
CA PRO A 55 21.42 11.50 -16.14
C PRO A 55 20.42 11.23 -15.00
N PRO A 56 19.96 12.27 -14.28
CA PRO A 56 19.00 12.12 -13.21
C PRO A 56 17.69 11.52 -13.73
N LEU A 57 17.12 10.60 -12.97
CA LEU A 57 15.85 9.97 -13.27
C LEU A 57 14.69 10.88 -12.86
N ALA A 58 13.59 10.81 -13.61
CA ALA A 58 12.32 11.43 -13.22
C ALA A 58 11.81 10.81 -11.91
N THR A 59 11.10 11.61 -11.11
CA THR A 59 10.57 11.20 -9.81
C THR A 59 9.73 9.92 -9.90
N ALA A 60 8.92 9.76 -10.94
CA ALA A 60 8.13 8.55 -11.17
C ALA A 60 9.00 7.29 -11.35
N ALA A 61 10.12 7.39 -12.07
CA ALA A 61 11.05 6.27 -12.26
C ALA A 61 11.78 5.90 -10.96
N LEU A 62 12.11 6.89 -10.11
CA LEU A 62 12.66 6.64 -8.77
C LEU A 62 11.66 5.89 -7.88
N LYS A 63 10.40 6.31 -7.90
CA LYS A 63 9.31 5.63 -7.16
C LYS A 63 9.08 4.21 -7.67
N ILE A 64 9.07 3.99 -8.99
CA ILE A 64 8.99 2.64 -9.57
C ILE A 64 10.13 1.77 -9.10
N ARG A 65 11.36 2.27 -9.05
CA ARG A 65 12.50 1.49 -8.54
C ARG A 65 12.30 1.05 -7.09
N LEU A 66 11.66 1.87 -6.25
CA LEU A 66 11.29 1.45 -4.90
C LEU A 66 10.24 0.34 -4.90
N LEU A 67 9.22 0.43 -5.76
CA LEU A 67 8.21 -0.63 -5.92
C LEU A 67 8.82 -1.93 -6.45
N ASP A 68 9.73 -1.87 -7.42
CA ASP A 68 10.45 -3.03 -7.94
C ASP A 68 11.32 -3.70 -6.88
N THR A 69 11.93 -2.89 -6.00
CA THR A 69 12.85 -3.36 -4.97
C THR A 69 12.14 -3.95 -3.75
N PHE A 70 11.03 -3.34 -3.33
CA PHE A 70 10.36 -3.64 -2.06
C PHE A 70 8.97 -4.25 -2.21
N GLY A 71 8.40 -4.24 -3.42
CA GLY A 71 7.05 -4.68 -3.70
C GLY A 71 6.03 -3.54 -3.65
N GLN A 72 4.75 -3.91 -3.67
CA GLN A 72 3.63 -2.96 -3.64
C GLN A 72 3.56 -2.19 -2.33
N LEU A 73 2.91 -1.04 -2.32
CA LEU A 73 2.68 -0.28 -1.09
C LEU A 73 1.65 -0.93 -0.18
N SER A 74 1.90 -0.86 1.13
CA SER A 74 0.87 -1.07 2.15
C SER A 74 0.29 0.29 2.56
N TYR A 75 -0.84 0.66 1.97
CA TYR A 75 -1.47 1.98 2.14
C TYR A 75 -2.99 1.91 2.14
N CYS A 76 -3.63 3.01 2.52
CA CYS A 76 -5.08 3.17 2.46
C CYS A 76 -5.46 3.66 1.07
N ASP A 77 -5.75 2.74 0.15
CA ASP A 77 -6.15 3.10 -1.22
C ASP A 77 -7.46 3.90 -1.17
N PRO A 78 -7.50 5.16 -1.64
CA PRO A 78 -8.68 6.02 -1.50
C PRO A 78 -9.89 5.55 -2.31
N ASP A 79 -9.69 4.66 -3.31
CA ASP A 79 -10.78 4.13 -4.14
C ASP A 79 -11.36 2.83 -3.58
N GLU A 80 -10.60 2.07 -2.79
CA GLU A 80 -11.05 0.81 -2.19
C GLU A 80 -11.34 0.94 -0.70
N PHE A 81 -10.51 1.70 0.00
CA PHE A 81 -10.64 1.92 1.43
C PHE A 81 -11.50 3.15 1.70
N PRO A 82 -12.38 3.09 2.72
CA PRO A 82 -12.76 1.89 3.50
C PRO A 82 -13.85 1.04 2.82
N VAL A 83 -14.52 1.59 1.80
CA VAL A 83 -15.49 0.89 0.95
C VAL A 83 -15.31 1.39 -0.48
N ALA A 84 -15.25 0.47 -1.43
CA ALA A 84 -15.15 0.79 -2.85
C ALA A 84 -16.45 1.40 -3.37
N ARG A 85 -16.35 2.57 -4.02
CA ARG A 85 -17.51 3.34 -4.50
C ARG A 85 -17.77 3.21 -6.00
N ALA A 86 -16.80 2.69 -6.74
CA ALA A 86 -16.86 2.50 -8.17
C ALA A 86 -16.06 1.26 -8.56
N ASP A 87 -16.39 0.72 -9.73
CA ASP A 87 -15.60 -0.35 -10.33
C ASP A 87 -14.20 0.18 -10.73
N GLN A 88 -13.15 -0.58 -10.41
CA GLN A 88 -11.79 -0.14 -10.70
C GLN A 88 -11.49 -0.07 -12.20
N ALA A 89 -12.08 -0.94 -13.02
CA ALA A 89 -11.85 -0.90 -14.45
C ALA A 89 -12.52 0.32 -15.10
N ASP A 90 -13.67 0.76 -14.57
CA ASP A 90 -14.28 2.05 -14.93
C ASP A 90 -13.37 3.23 -14.54
N LEU A 91 -12.90 3.29 -13.29
CA LEU A 91 -11.99 4.36 -12.83
C LEU A 91 -10.69 4.39 -13.64
N ALA A 92 -10.09 3.23 -13.91
CA ALA A 92 -8.88 3.11 -14.70
C ALA A 92 -9.07 3.69 -16.12
N ARG A 93 -10.20 3.40 -16.77
CA ARG A 93 -10.54 3.99 -18.07
C ARG A 93 -10.75 5.49 -18.00
N GLN A 94 -11.42 5.99 -16.97
CA GLN A 94 -11.68 7.42 -16.78
C GLN A 94 -10.39 8.22 -16.53
N ARG A 95 -9.43 7.63 -15.79
CA ARG A 95 -8.17 8.29 -15.40
C ARG A 95 -7.05 8.14 -16.42
N LEU A 96 -7.11 7.16 -17.33
CA LEU A 96 -6.06 6.92 -18.32
C LEU A 96 -5.64 8.17 -19.12
N PRO A 97 -6.55 9.06 -19.59
CA PRO A 97 -6.14 10.28 -20.29
C PRO A 97 -5.29 11.23 -19.43
N GLU A 98 -5.64 11.38 -18.15
CA GLU A 98 -4.87 12.18 -17.17
C GLU A 98 -3.48 11.58 -16.95
N ILE A 99 -3.39 10.26 -16.79
CA ILE A 99 -2.12 9.55 -16.61
C ILE A 99 -1.22 9.72 -17.84
N ARG A 100 -1.79 9.63 -19.05
CA ARG A 100 -1.06 9.82 -20.32
C ARG A 100 -0.60 11.26 -20.53
N ALA A 101 -1.32 12.25 -19.98
CA ALA A 101 -0.94 13.66 -20.08
C ALA A 101 0.34 13.98 -19.30
N ASP A 102 0.63 13.25 -18.22
CA ASP A 102 1.93 13.28 -17.55
C ASP A 102 2.91 12.34 -18.28
N ALA A 103 3.64 12.88 -19.25
CA ALA A 103 4.54 12.11 -20.11
C ALA A 103 5.67 11.39 -19.35
N GLU A 104 6.17 11.98 -18.26
CA GLU A 104 7.24 11.36 -17.46
C GLU A 104 6.71 10.17 -16.67
N THR A 105 5.56 10.34 -15.99
CA THR A 105 4.90 9.27 -15.25
C THR A 105 4.42 8.17 -16.19
N TRP A 106 3.79 8.51 -17.32
CA TRP A 106 3.35 7.55 -18.33
C TRP A 106 4.51 6.71 -18.85
N ARG A 107 5.63 7.34 -19.25
CA ARG A 107 6.82 6.62 -19.75
C ARG A 107 7.39 5.69 -18.70
N ALA A 108 7.46 6.12 -17.44
CA ALA A 108 7.97 5.31 -16.35
C ALA A 108 7.07 4.06 -16.13
N ILE A 109 5.75 4.25 -16.03
CA ILE A 109 4.77 3.17 -15.86
C ILE A 109 4.79 2.22 -17.06
N ALA A 110 4.77 2.74 -18.29
CA ALA A 110 4.80 1.94 -19.51
C ALA A 110 6.07 1.07 -19.57
N THR A 111 7.22 1.63 -19.20
CA THR A 111 8.49 0.88 -19.11
C THR A 111 8.39 -0.25 -18.08
N HIS A 112 7.92 0.05 -16.86
CA HIS A 112 7.77 -0.93 -15.78
C HIS A 112 6.83 -2.09 -16.17
N LEU A 113 5.71 -1.77 -16.82
CA LEU A 113 4.70 -2.73 -17.23
C LEU A 113 4.99 -3.39 -18.59
N SER A 114 6.13 -3.07 -19.22
CA SER A 114 6.48 -3.53 -20.57
C SER A 114 5.40 -3.23 -21.62
N ILE A 115 4.78 -2.05 -21.52
CA ILE A 115 3.79 -1.51 -22.46
C ILE A 115 4.49 -0.58 -23.44
N ASP A 116 4.16 -0.68 -24.73
CA ASP A 116 4.60 0.30 -25.72
C ASP A 116 3.98 1.67 -25.41
N PRO A 117 4.78 2.70 -25.08
CA PRO A 117 4.25 4.03 -24.75
C PRO A 117 3.52 4.70 -25.92
N ALA A 118 3.75 4.26 -27.16
CA ALA A 118 3.08 4.74 -28.37
C ALA A 118 1.79 3.97 -28.71
N ALA A 119 1.42 2.95 -27.92
CA ALA A 119 0.22 2.16 -28.18
C ALA A 119 -1.05 3.02 -28.16
N ALA A 120 -1.78 3.02 -29.27
CA ALA A 120 -3.01 3.78 -29.45
C ALA A 120 -4.08 3.38 -28.42
N SER A 121 -4.19 2.08 -28.11
CA SER A 121 -5.11 1.52 -27.12
C SER A 121 -4.41 0.50 -26.22
N LEU A 122 -4.97 0.32 -25.02
CA LEU A 122 -4.54 -0.70 -24.06
C LEU A 122 -5.66 -1.72 -23.88
N THR A 123 -5.30 -2.95 -23.55
CA THR A 123 -6.27 -3.94 -23.05
C THR A 123 -6.86 -3.50 -21.70
N GLY A 124 -7.97 -4.12 -21.28
CA GLY A 124 -8.56 -3.87 -19.96
C GLY A 124 -7.56 -4.11 -18.83
N ASP A 125 -6.85 -5.24 -18.87
CA ASP A 125 -5.86 -5.61 -17.85
C ASP A 125 -4.68 -4.64 -17.82
N GLN A 126 -4.17 -4.21 -18.98
CA GLN A 126 -3.11 -3.20 -19.06
C GLN A 126 -3.59 -1.85 -18.50
N THR A 127 -4.82 -1.45 -18.82
CA THR A 127 -5.42 -0.20 -18.30
C THR A 127 -5.50 -0.24 -16.78
N LEU A 128 -5.94 -1.37 -16.22
CA LEU A 128 -6.03 -1.58 -14.78
C LEU A 128 -4.64 -1.58 -14.12
N ALA A 129 -3.65 -2.28 -14.70
CA ALA A 129 -2.29 -2.32 -14.17
C ALA A 129 -1.62 -0.93 -14.17
N VAL A 130 -1.83 -0.14 -15.23
CA VAL A 130 -1.39 1.26 -15.31
C VAL A 130 -2.00 2.06 -14.17
N TYR A 131 -3.31 1.94 -13.97
CA TYR A 131 -4.03 2.67 -12.93
C TYR A 131 -3.55 2.31 -11.52
N GLN A 132 -3.42 1.01 -11.21
CA GLN A 132 -2.94 0.53 -9.92
C GLN A 132 -1.50 0.96 -9.63
N THR A 133 -0.64 0.98 -10.65
CA THR A 133 0.74 1.49 -10.53
C THR A 133 0.71 2.99 -10.24
N TRP A 134 -0.05 3.77 -11.02
CA TRP A 134 -0.19 5.21 -10.84
C TRP A 134 -0.68 5.60 -9.43
N LYS A 135 -1.67 4.88 -8.89
CA LYS A 135 -2.14 5.08 -7.50
C LYS A 135 -1.02 4.91 -6.47
N GLN A 136 -0.20 3.88 -6.62
CA GLN A 136 0.95 3.65 -5.73
C GLN A 136 1.99 4.75 -5.88
N LEU A 137 2.29 5.22 -7.10
CA LEU A 137 3.22 6.33 -7.28
C LEU A 137 2.71 7.62 -6.61
N ASN A 138 1.41 7.88 -6.62
CA ASN A 138 0.81 9.03 -5.93
C ASN A 138 0.84 8.89 -4.40
N ALA A 139 0.70 7.66 -3.88
CA ALA A 139 0.77 7.38 -2.45
C ALA A 139 2.20 7.39 -1.89
N LEU A 140 3.20 7.08 -2.72
CA LEU A 140 4.62 7.06 -2.32
C LEU A 140 5.16 8.49 -2.19
N GLN A 141 5.63 8.86 -1.01
CA GLN A 141 6.23 10.17 -0.77
C GLN A 141 7.75 10.13 -0.84
N LEU A 142 8.32 11.07 -1.61
CA LEU A 142 9.75 11.34 -1.65
C LEU A 142 9.99 12.76 -1.16
N VAL A 143 10.91 12.94 -0.23
CA VAL A 143 11.31 14.25 0.29
C VAL A 143 12.73 14.53 -0.17
N ALA A 144 12.94 15.63 -0.90
CA ALA A 144 14.24 15.96 -1.46
C ALA A 144 15.28 16.21 -0.35
N VAL A 145 16.45 15.56 -0.45
CA VAL A 145 17.60 15.80 0.43
C VAL A 145 18.90 15.70 -0.38
N GLY A 146 19.76 16.70 -0.30
CA GLY A 146 21.04 16.71 -1.01
C GLY A 146 20.87 16.36 -2.50
N GLY A 147 21.62 15.37 -2.99
CA GLY A 147 21.56 14.87 -4.37
C GLY A 147 20.50 13.79 -4.64
N GLY A 148 19.48 13.65 -3.78
CA GLY A 148 18.46 12.61 -3.90
C GLY A 148 17.22 12.89 -3.04
N PHE A 149 16.62 11.82 -2.53
CA PHE A 149 15.39 11.86 -1.77
C PHE A 149 15.43 10.90 -0.59
N THR A 150 14.88 11.28 0.55
CA THR A 150 14.50 10.33 1.60
C THR A 150 13.12 9.75 1.33
N PHE A 151 12.93 8.51 1.75
CA PHE A 151 11.63 7.85 1.77
C PHE A 151 11.44 7.12 3.10
N ASP A 152 10.19 7.04 3.54
CA ASP A 152 9.77 6.29 4.71
C ASP A 152 8.38 5.69 4.45
N GLN A 153 8.36 4.42 4.05
CA GLN A 153 7.18 3.83 3.45
C GLN A 153 6.99 2.37 3.86
N ALA A 154 5.74 1.96 4.01
CA ALA A 154 5.37 0.56 4.20
C ALA A 154 5.12 -0.13 2.85
N PHE A 155 5.72 -1.30 2.66
CA PHE A 155 5.62 -2.15 1.48
C PHE A 155 5.09 -3.54 1.87
N GLY A 156 4.38 -4.19 0.95
CA GLY A 156 3.71 -5.48 1.13
C GLY A 156 2.18 -5.35 1.20
N PRO A 157 1.48 -6.43 1.58
CA PRO A 157 2.03 -7.65 2.18
C PRO A 157 2.86 -8.50 1.21
N ASP A 158 3.88 -9.18 1.74
CA ASP A 158 4.59 -10.24 1.03
C ASP A 158 3.74 -11.53 0.95
N ALA A 159 4.30 -12.61 0.39
CA ALA A 159 3.62 -13.91 0.28
C ALA A 159 3.20 -14.53 1.62
N THR A 160 3.73 -14.04 2.75
CA THR A 160 3.36 -14.49 4.11
C THR A 160 2.28 -13.60 4.74
N GLY A 161 1.85 -12.54 4.07
CA GLY A 161 0.88 -11.58 4.59
C GLY A 161 1.49 -10.46 5.43
N GLN A 162 2.82 -10.35 5.50
CA GLN A 162 3.51 -9.36 6.33
C GLN A 162 3.96 -8.16 5.50
N ALA A 163 3.77 -6.95 6.04
CA ALA A 163 4.30 -5.72 5.47
C ALA A 163 5.59 -5.32 6.21
N ILE A 164 6.48 -4.59 5.52
CA ILE A 164 7.70 -4.01 6.09
C ILE A 164 7.69 -2.50 5.93
N ARG A 165 8.13 -1.77 6.95
CA ARG A 165 8.41 -0.34 6.84
C ARG A 165 9.90 -0.16 6.56
N VAL A 166 10.19 0.55 5.48
CA VAL A 166 11.55 0.84 5.03
C VAL A 166 11.78 2.34 5.04
N THR A 167 12.84 2.74 5.73
CA THR A 167 13.34 4.12 5.72
C THR A 167 14.70 4.14 5.04
N GLY A 168 14.89 5.06 4.11
CA GLY A 168 16.08 5.08 3.28
C GLY A 168 16.26 6.38 2.51
N VAL A 169 17.32 6.40 1.71
CA VAL A 169 17.55 7.41 0.67
C VAL A 169 17.62 6.75 -0.70
N ILE A 170 17.16 7.47 -1.71
CA ILE A 170 17.36 7.14 -3.12
C ILE A 170 18.02 8.32 -3.82
N THR A 171 19.16 8.09 -4.46
CA THR A 171 19.85 9.16 -5.20
C THR A 171 19.05 9.57 -6.44
N SER A 172 19.36 10.72 -7.03
CA SER A 172 18.75 11.15 -8.30
C SER A 172 19.01 10.18 -9.47
N THR A 173 20.04 9.33 -9.37
CA THR A 173 20.34 8.27 -10.35
C THR A 173 19.72 6.91 -9.99
N GLY A 174 19.00 6.83 -8.87
CA GLY A 174 18.25 5.65 -8.45
C GLY A 174 19.02 4.67 -7.58
N GLU A 175 20.19 5.01 -7.05
CA GLU A 175 20.88 4.17 -6.07
C GLU A 175 20.13 4.24 -4.73
N ILE A 176 19.77 3.08 -4.16
CA ILE A 176 18.99 2.99 -2.92
C ILE A 176 19.94 2.60 -1.77
N ALA A 177 19.98 3.42 -0.73
CA ALA A 177 20.59 3.07 0.54
C ALA A 177 19.51 2.98 1.62
N VAL A 178 19.42 1.82 2.27
CA VAL A 178 18.44 1.56 3.32
C VAL A 178 19.05 1.88 4.68
N ASN A 179 18.39 2.76 5.45
CA ASN A 179 18.77 3.08 6.82
C ASN A 179 18.12 2.12 7.82
N ARG A 180 16.85 1.74 7.59
CA ARG A 180 16.08 0.92 8.54
C ARG A 180 15.05 0.06 7.83
N ARG A 181 14.89 -1.17 8.32
CA ARG A 181 13.76 -2.07 7.99
C ARG A 181 13.16 -2.62 9.28
N VAL A 182 11.85 -2.55 9.41
CA VAL A 182 11.12 -3.12 10.54
C VAL A 182 9.79 -3.71 10.08
N PRO A 183 9.22 -4.70 10.78
CA PRO A 183 7.85 -5.13 10.52
C PRO A 183 6.90 -3.93 10.57
N ALA A 184 6.06 -3.79 9.54
CA ALA A 184 4.96 -2.84 9.55
C ALA A 184 3.69 -3.52 10.06
N GLY A 185 2.97 -2.81 10.91
CA GLY A 185 1.57 -3.14 11.18
C GLY A 185 0.70 -2.84 9.96
N ARG A 186 -0.59 -3.15 10.08
CA ARG A 186 -1.57 -2.70 9.09
C ARG A 186 -1.49 -1.17 8.95
N PRO A 187 -1.61 -0.61 7.73
CA PRO A 187 -1.64 0.83 7.56
C PRO A 187 -2.74 1.42 8.44
N ASN A 188 -2.41 2.53 9.12
CA ASN A 188 -3.37 3.19 9.99
C ASN A 188 -4.39 3.92 9.12
N CYS A 189 -5.47 3.23 8.79
CA CYS A 189 -6.59 3.74 8.01
C CYS A 189 -7.77 3.96 8.95
N PRO A 190 -7.83 5.08 9.70
CA PRO A 190 -8.86 5.28 10.70
C PRO A 190 -10.23 5.44 10.02
N ILE A 191 -11.21 4.73 10.55
CA ILE A 191 -12.64 5.02 10.36
C ILE A 191 -13.11 5.83 11.57
N CYS A 192 -13.82 6.92 11.33
CA CYS A 192 -14.17 7.90 12.34
C CYS A 192 -15.62 8.36 12.18
N LEU A 193 -16.22 8.81 13.29
CA LEU A 193 -17.43 9.62 13.23
C LEU A 193 -17.07 11.06 12.85
N ALA A 194 -17.98 11.75 12.17
CA ALA A 194 -17.80 13.15 11.82
C ALA A 194 -17.96 14.04 13.06
N LEU A 195 -17.31 15.21 13.06
CA LEU A 195 -17.52 16.23 14.09
C LEU A 195 -19.01 16.57 14.20
N GLY A 196 -19.50 16.75 15.44
CA GLY A 196 -20.89 17.03 15.75
C GLY A 196 -21.78 15.80 15.83
N THR A 197 -21.28 14.60 15.48
CA THR A 197 -22.07 13.36 15.59
C THR A 197 -22.50 13.13 17.05
N PRO A 198 -23.80 13.04 17.35
CA PRO A 198 -24.30 12.91 18.71
C PRO A 198 -24.02 11.51 19.27
N ILE A 199 -23.40 11.43 20.43
CA ILE A 199 -23.19 10.21 21.20
C ILE A 199 -24.07 10.24 22.43
N ALA A 200 -24.97 9.26 22.54
CA ALA A 200 -25.76 9.10 23.76
C ALA A 200 -24.86 8.61 24.90
N THR A 201 -24.88 9.32 26.03
CA THR A 201 -24.22 8.91 27.27
C THR A 201 -25.25 8.80 28.40
N PRO A 202 -24.91 8.17 29.53
CA PRO A 202 -25.77 8.19 30.72
C PRO A 202 -26.10 9.59 31.24
N ASP A 203 -25.19 10.56 31.04
CA ASP A 203 -25.35 11.95 31.50
C ASP A 203 -25.97 12.86 30.43
N GLY A 204 -26.45 12.28 29.31
CA GLY A 204 -27.04 12.99 28.19
C GLY A 204 -26.23 12.88 26.89
N THR A 205 -26.73 13.51 25.83
CA THR A 205 -26.07 13.46 24.53
C THR A 205 -24.88 14.40 24.48
N VAL A 206 -23.73 13.89 24.02
CA VAL A 206 -22.48 14.65 23.86
C VAL A 206 -22.00 14.47 22.42
N PRO A 207 -21.58 15.53 21.71
CA PRO A 207 -21.01 15.36 20.38
C PRO A 207 -19.64 14.68 20.47
N VAL A 208 -19.32 13.83 19.48
CA VAL A 208 -18.17 12.92 19.54
C VAL A 208 -16.84 13.61 19.86
N GLU A 209 -16.60 14.82 19.34
CA GLU A 209 -15.37 15.58 19.57
C GLU A 209 -15.21 16.10 21.01
N ARG A 210 -16.27 16.05 21.82
CA ARG A 210 -16.26 16.43 23.24
C ARG A 210 -16.10 15.26 24.19
N LEU A 211 -16.14 14.02 23.72
CA LEU A 211 -15.83 12.86 24.57
C LEU A 211 -14.39 12.94 25.09
N ARG A 212 -14.18 12.51 26.33
CA ARG A 212 -12.88 12.48 27.01
C ARG A 212 -12.71 11.16 27.75
N PRO A 213 -11.46 10.68 27.95
CA PRO A 213 -11.21 9.54 28.82
C PRO A 213 -11.86 9.73 30.20
N GLY A 214 -12.47 8.67 30.73
CA GLY A 214 -13.22 8.68 31.99
C GLY A 214 -14.70 9.01 31.86
N MET A 215 -15.16 9.58 30.74
CA MET A 215 -16.59 9.84 30.54
C MET A 215 -17.37 8.52 30.37
N PRO A 216 -18.58 8.41 30.95
CA PRO A 216 -19.45 7.27 30.70
C PRO A 216 -20.04 7.36 29.29
N VAL A 217 -20.25 6.22 28.65
CA VAL A 217 -20.91 6.10 27.33
C VAL A 217 -21.79 4.86 27.32
N TRP A 218 -22.85 4.85 26.51
CA TRP A 218 -23.59 3.62 26.27
C TRP A 218 -22.80 2.69 25.37
N THR A 219 -22.71 1.42 25.76
CA THR A 219 -22.16 0.31 24.96
C THR A 219 -23.10 -0.91 25.06
N ALA A 220 -22.73 -2.03 24.42
CA ALA A 220 -23.48 -3.27 24.48
C ALA A 220 -22.63 -4.37 25.13
N ASP A 221 -23.23 -5.21 25.96
CA ASP A 221 -22.58 -6.41 26.49
C ASP A 221 -22.62 -7.58 25.48
N LEU A 222 -22.21 -8.77 25.91
CA LEU A 222 -22.20 -9.98 25.05
C LEU A 222 -23.61 -10.46 24.66
N ALA A 223 -24.65 -10.12 25.43
CA ALA A 223 -26.04 -10.41 25.10
C ALA A 223 -26.65 -9.36 24.16
N GLY A 224 -25.95 -8.23 23.96
CA GLY A 224 -26.43 -7.08 23.20
C GLY A 224 -27.19 -6.06 24.04
N ASP A 225 -27.24 -6.25 25.35
CA ASP A 225 -27.94 -5.34 26.26
C ASP A 225 -27.16 -4.05 26.45
N ARG A 226 -27.88 -2.92 26.51
CA ARG A 226 -27.27 -1.60 26.70
C ARG A 226 -26.72 -1.48 28.12
N VAL A 227 -25.43 -1.26 28.24
CA VAL A 227 -24.72 -1.06 29.51
C VAL A 227 -23.85 0.20 29.48
N ALA A 228 -23.55 0.76 30.65
CA ALA A 228 -22.63 1.89 30.75
C ALA A 228 -21.18 1.39 30.66
N GLY A 229 -20.43 1.91 29.69
CA GLY A 229 -18.98 1.76 29.58
C GLY A 229 -18.26 3.06 29.91
N THR A 230 -16.94 3.02 30.02
CA THR A 230 -16.09 4.20 30.21
C THR A 230 -15.20 4.42 29.00
N VAL A 231 -15.13 5.65 28.51
CA VAL A 231 -14.19 6.01 27.45
C VAL A 231 -12.76 5.85 27.97
N LEU A 232 -11.97 4.98 27.32
CA LEU A 232 -10.57 4.75 27.71
C LEU A 232 -9.59 5.65 26.95
N ARG A 233 -9.92 5.95 25.70
CA ARG A 233 -9.10 6.75 24.79
C ARG A 233 -9.99 7.41 23.75
N VAL A 234 -9.54 8.55 23.25
CA VAL A 234 -10.13 9.24 22.09
C VAL A 234 -9.04 9.38 21.03
N GLY A 235 -9.42 9.23 19.77
CA GLY A 235 -8.56 9.48 18.61
C GLY A 235 -9.25 10.43 17.64
N SER A 236 -8.47 11.20 16.89
CA SER A 236 -8.96 12.09 15.85
C SER A 236 -7.98 12.11 14.68
N THR A 237 -8.50 12.40 13.50
CA THR A 237 -7.68 12.61 12.29
C THR A 237 -8.26 13.80 11.54
N ALA A 238 -7.40 14.71 11.12
CA ALA A 238 -7.79 15.73 10.15
C ALA A 238 -8.00 15.05 8.79
N VAL A 239 -9.01 15.50 8.06
CA VAL A 239 -9.31 15.04 6.70
C VAL A 239 -9.39 16.25 5.78
N PRO A 240 -9.03 16.12 4.49
CA PRO A 240 -9.12 17.24 3.56
C PRO A 240 -10.59 17.69 3.36
N PRO A 241 -10.84 18.94 2.91
CA PRO A 241 -12.19 19.44 2.64
C PRO A 241 -12.98 18.61 1.62
N THR A 242 -12.28 17.83 0.79
CA THR A 242 -12.86 16.91 -0.19
C THR A 242 -13.31 15.58 0.40
N HIS A 243 -13.06 15.32 1.69
CA HIS A 243 -13.47 14.09 2.35
C HIS A 243 -15.00 14.01 2.44
N ARG A 244 -15.56 12.89 1.98
CA ARG A 244 -17.00 12.63 1.97
C ARG A 244 -17.36 11.59 3.02
N VAL A 245 -18.29 11.95 3.89
CA VAL A 245 -18.88 11.09 4.93
C VAL A 245 -20.22 10.50 4.46
N VAL A 246 -20.61 9.39 5.07
CA VAL A 246 -21.94 8.79 4.95
C VAL A 246 -22.83 9.41 6.03
N HIS A 247 -23.96 9.98 5.62
CA HIS A 247 -25.04 10.39 6.52
C HIS A 247 -26.13 9.33 6.42
N LEU A 248 -26.22 8.48 7.44
CA LEU A 248 -27.25 7.45 7.53
C LEU A 248 -28.39 7.98 8.39
N VAL A 249 -29.61 7.94 7.86
CA VAL A 249 -30.84 8.22 8.58
C VAL A 249 -31.65 6.93 8.65
N LEU A 250 -32.02 6.52 9.85
CA LEU A 250 -32.86 5.35 10.10
C LEU A 250 -34.33 5.72 9.93
N ALA A 251 -35.19 4.71 9.72
CA ALA A 251 -36.63 4.90 9.56
C ALA A 251 -37.30 5.59 10.77
N ASP A 252 -36.69 5.50 11.96
CA ASP A 252 -37.15 6.16 13.18
C ASP A 252 -36.57 7.58 13.37
N GLY A 253 -35.88 8.11 12.37
CA GLY A 253 -35.31 9.46 12.37
C GLY A 253 -33.97 9.59 13.07
N ARG A 254 -33.45 8.53 13.71
CA ARG A 254 -32.08 8.57 14.24
C ARG A 254 -31.08 8.68 13.10
N GLU A 255 -30.02 9.45 13.33
CA GLU A 255 -29.00 9.70 12.32
C GLU A 255 -27.59 9.48 12.85
N VAL A 256 -26.68 9.13 11.95
CA VAL A 256 -25.25 9.05 12.21
C VAL A 256 -24.47 9.54 10.99
N THR A 257 -23.43 10.32 11.24
CA THR A 257 -22.52 10.82 10.20
C THR A 257 -21.12 10.27 10.44
N ALA A 258 -20.61 9.47 9.52
CA ALA A 258 -19.34 8.76 9.71
C ALA A 258 -18.56 8.60 8.40
N SER A 259 -17.27 8.31 8.49
CA SER A 259 -16.52 7.80 7.35
C SER A 259 -17.19 6.51 6.82
N PRO A 260 -17.12 6.23 5.51
CA PRO A 260 -17.55 4.92 5.02
C PRO A 260 -16.79 3.79 5.73
N GLY A 261 -17.31 2.57 5.66
CA GLY A 261 -16.76 1.39 6.31
C GLY A 261 -16.79 1.40 7.85
N HIS A 262 -17.23 2.50 8.47
CA HIS A 262 -17.53 2.52 9.90
C HIS A 262 -18.55 1.42 10.21
N ARG A 263 -18.25 0.58 11.20
CA ARG A 263 -19.08 -0.59 11.50
C ARG A 263 -20.31 -0.18 12.29
N LEU A 264 -21.45 -0.71 11.87
CA LEU A 264 -22.68 -0.73 12.65
C LEU A 264 -22.59 -1.79 13.75
N ALA A 265 -23.54 -1.77 14.69
CA ALA A 265 -23.61 -2.75 15.78
C ALA A 265 -23.72 -4.21 15.29
N ASP A 266 -24.29 -4.42 14.09
CA ASP A 266 -24.41 -5.73 13.44
C ASP A 266 -23.18 -6.11 12.58
N GLY A 267 -22.11 -5.30 12.60
CA GLY A 267 -20.87 -5.53 11.87
C GLY A 267 -20.90 -5.13 10.40
N ARG A 268 -22.03 -4.68 9.84
CA ARG A 268 -22.06 -4.14 8.47
C ARG A 268 -21.27 -2.83 8.38
N ALA A 269 -20.65 -2.59 7.24
CA ALA A 269 -20.04 -1.30 6.91
C ALA A 269 -21.11 -0.26 6.56
N LEU A 270 -20.87 0.99 6.91
CA LEU A 270 -21.59 2.13 6.35
C LEU A 270 -21.09 2.46 4.94
N GLY A 271 -22.03 2.64 4.00
CA GLY A 271 -21.75 2.97 2.60
C GLY A 271 -21.20 1.79 1.80
#